data_AF-A0A258AXB7-F1
#
_entry.id   AF-A0A258AXB7-F1
#
_cell.length_a   1.000
_cell.length_b   1.000
_cell.length_c   1.000
_cell.angle_alpha   90.00
_cell.angle_beta   90.00
_cell.angle_gamma   90.00
#
_symmetry.space_group_name_H-M   'P 1'
#
loop_
_entity.id
_entity.type
_entity.pdbx_description
1 polymer ?
#
loop_
_entity_poly.entity_id
_entity_poly.type
_entity_poly.pdbx_seq_one_letter_code
_entity_poly.pdbx_strand_id
1 'polypeptide(L)'
;MSSLKSKRRIAIVHDWLPVYGGAERVLEQMLKVYPDADVFSLIDALDEENRKFLNGKPVKTSFVQKLPGGKKYYRHCFPLMPLAIEQFDFSPYDMVITSSYAFAKGIITGPRQLHLCYCHSPIRYAWDLQAQYLKESKMDHGLMTWFVRSMLHFIRMWDSRTAAGVDAFMANSRFIARRIEKVYRRDATVVYPPVNIDRFETCSEKENFYVTASRLVPYKRMDLIIQAFNGTPDRQLVVIGDGPELPKLRRLAGANVKVLGWQPQEVLKSHLQRAKGFVFAGEEDFGIILLEAQASGTPVIAYGRGGALETVIENQTGMFFGEQSIESLQDAIAEFETREWNALKCRQNAERFSANLFRERFQQFVEGEWERFAAMSSGVDTTAESSHDWRHHTPQDKMIDAEEDLALGKQLLLPA
;
A
#
# COMPACT_ATOMS: atom_id res chain seq x y z
N MET A 1 -22.12 25.45 -27.13
CA MET A 1 -20.79 25.07 -27.65
C MET A 1 -20.34 23.75 -27.01
N SER A 2 -21.01 22.63 -27.35
CA SER A 2 -20.77 21.30 -26.75
C SER A 2 -20.49 20.24 -27.80
N SER A 3 -19.41 20.38 -28.57
CA SER A 3 -19.09 19.45 -29.65
C SER A 3 -17.59 19.20 -29.71
N LEU A 4 -17.21 17.92 -29.55
CA LEU A 4 -15.91 17.31 -29.87
C LEU A 4 -14.74 17.53 -28.89
N LYS A 5 -14.92 17.23 -27.59
CA LYS A 5 -13.82 16.57 -26.86
C LYS A 5 -13.81 15.11 -27.32
N SER A 6 -12.87 14.75 -28.19
CA SER A 6 -12.59 13.34 -28.53
C SER A 6 -12.60 12.51 -27.24
N LYS A 7 -13.41 11.42 -27.19
CA LYS A 7 -13.49 10.56 -26.01
C LYS A 7 -12.15 9.84 -25.86
N ARG A 8 -11.29 10.33 -24.94
CA ARG A 8 -9.97 9.78 -24.62
C ARG A 8 -10.07 8.27 -24.38
N ARG A 9 -9.26 7.47 -25.08
CA ARG A 9 -9.16 6.03 -24.83
C ARG A 9 -8.15 5.78 -23.72
N ILE A 10 -8.62 5.18 -22.63
CA ILE A 10 -7.82 4.94 -21.42
C ILE A 10 -7.67 3.43 -21.21
N ALA A 11 -6.45 2.99 -20.93
CA ALA A 11 -6.17 1.65 -20.42
C ALA A 11 -5.70 1.72 -18.97
N ILE A 12 -6.18 0.80 -18.13
CA ILE A 12 -5.66 0.59 -16.78
C ILE A 12 -4.96 -0.77 -16.74
N VAL A 13 -3.70 -0.79 -16.30
CA VAL A 13 -2.87 -1.99 -16.24
C VAL A 13 -2.58 -2.31 -14.78
N HIS A 14 -2.93 -3.52 -14.35
CA HIS A 14 -2.73 -3.98 -12.98
C HIS A 14 -1.86 -5.23 -12.98
N ASP A 15 -0.90 -5.33 -12.08
CA ASP A 15 0.11 -6.39 -12.13
C ASP A 15 -0.48 -7.81 -12.23
N TRP A 16 -1.27 -8.23 -11.24
CA TRP A 16 -1.87 -9.56 -11.18
C TRP A 16 -3.18 -9.46 -10.41
N LEU A 17 -4.15 -10.30 -10.74
CA LEU A 17 -5.44 -10.37 -10.07
C LEU A 17 -5.68 -11.77 -9.49
N PRO A 18 -5.01 -12.16 -8.39
CA PRO A 18 -5.23 -13.46 -7.75
C PRO A 18 -6.27 -13.41 -6.63
N VAL A 19 -6.46 -12.25 -5.99
CA VAL A 19 -7.37 -12.03 -4.86
C VAL A 19 -7.83 -10.58 -4.84
N TYR A 20 -8.86 -10.25 -4.05
CA TYR A 20 -9.20 -8.86 -3.76
C TYR A 20 -8.42 -8.35 -2.53
N GLY A 21 -7.41 -7.51 -2.76
CA GLY A 21 -6.52 -6.95 -1.74
C GLY A 21 -6.37 -5.43 -1.83
N GLY A 22 -5.30 -4.91 -1.23
CA GLY A 22 -5.05 -3.46 -1.15
C GLY A 22 -4.84 -2.80 -2.51
N ALA A 23 -4.11 -3.47 -3.41
CA ALA A 23 -3.87 -2.95 -4.75
C ALA A 23 -5.15 -3.01 -5.61
N GLU A 24 -5.97 -4.05 -5.43
CA GLU A 24 -7.24 -4.22 -6.13
C GLU A 24 -8.31 -3.24 -5.64
N ARG A 25 -8.27 -2.82 -4.36
CA ARG A 25 -9.08 -1.68 -3.87
C ARG A 25 -8.73 -0.38 -4.58
N VAL A 26 -7.45 -0.13 -4.86
CA VAL A 26 -7.03 1.02 -5.68
C VAL A 26 -7.58 0.89 -7.11
N LEU A 27 -7.42 -0.29 -7.73
CA LEU A 27 -7.97 -0.57 -9.07
C LEU A 27 -9.49 -0.35 -9.14
N GLU A 28 -10.24 -0.83 -8.15
CA GLU A 28 -11.69 -0.60 -8.05
C GLU A 28 -12.01 0.89 -8.12
N GLN A 29 -11.30 1.72 -7.35
CA GLN A 29 -11.57 3.16 -7.32
C GLN A 29 -11.12 3.86 -8.60
N MET A 30 -10.03 3.42 -9.23
CA MET A 30 -9.63 3.90 -10.57
C MET A 30 -10.73 3.62 -11.61
N LEU A 31 -11.34 2.44 -11.56
CA LEU A 31 -12.46 2.06 -12.45
C LEU A 31 -13.75 2.83 -12.15
N LYS A 32 -13.97 3.27 -10.91
CA LYS A 32 -15.07 4.18 -10.57
C LYS A 32 -14.87 5.58 -11.15
N VAL A 33 -13.63 6.06 -11.23
CA VAL A 33 -13.30 7.35 -11.86
C VAL A 33 -13.33 7.24 -13.38
N TYR A 34 -12.80 6.15 -13.95
CA TYR A 34 -12.74 5.89 -15.39
C TYR A 34 -13.50 4.61 -15.78
N PRO A 35 -14.85 4.63 -15.76
CA PRO A 35 -15.68 3.45 -16.00
C PRO A 35 -15.60 2.94 -17.43
N ASP A 36 -15.09 3.72 -18.37
CA ASP A 36 -14.91 3.31 -19.78
C ASP A 36 -13.52 2.73 -20.06
N ALA A 37 -12.61 2.69 -19.08
CA ALA A 37 -11.25 2.18 -19.30
C ALA A 37 -11.23 0.67 -19.57
N ASP A 38 -10.33 0.26 -20.46
CA ASP A 38 -10.00 -1.15 -20.69
C ASP A 38 -9.03 -1.65 -19.62
N VAL A 39 -9.20 -2.89 -19.16
CA VAL A 39 -8.39 -3.46 -18.07
C VAL A 39 -7.41 -4.49 -18.61
N PHE A 40 -6.16 -4.37 -18.21
CA PHE A 40 -5.08 -5.29 -18.52
C PHE A 40 -4.46 -5.85 -17.25
N SER A 41 -4.04 -7.10 -17.28
CA SER A 41 -3.24 -7.68 -16.21
C SER A 41 -2.32 -8.79 -16.71
N LEU A 42 -1.18 -9.05 -16.06
CA LEU A 42 -0.35 -10.19 -16.45
C LEU A 42 -1.11 -11.50 -16.27
N ILE A 43 -1.88 -11.62 -15.17
CA ILE A 43 -2.61 -12.81 -14.77
C ILE A 43 -3.97 -12.42 -14.15
N ASP A 44 -5.05 -13.07 -14.57
CA ASP A 44 -6.39 -13.04 -13.93
C ASP A 44 -6.75 -14.42 -13.40
N ALA A 45 -6.63 -14.56 -12.08
CA ALA A 45 -6.96 -15.75 -11.32
C ALA A 45 -8.06 -15.49 -10.27
N LEU A 46 -8.86 -14.42 -10.42
CA LEU A 46 -9.98 -14.13 -9.53
C LEU A 46 -11.08 -15.20 -9.68
N ASP A 47 -11.73 -15.53 -8.57
CA ASP A 47 -13.02 -16.23 -8.59
C ASP A 47 -14.17 -15.23 -8.83
N GLU A 48 -15.39 -15.76 -8.97
CA GLU A 48 -16.59 -14.95 -9.23
C GLU A 48 -16.91 -13.96 -8.10
N GLU A 49 -16.60 -14.30 -6.85
CA GLU A 49 -16.87 -13.42 -5.71
C GLU A 49 -15.91 -12.24 -5.70
N ASN A 50 -14.62 -12.52 -5.88
CA ASN A 50 -13.55 -11.53 -5.88
C ASN A 50 -13.48 -10.72 -7.18
N ARG A 51 -14.20 -11.09 -8.25
CA ARG A 51 -14.26 -10.32 -9.52
C ARG A 51 -15.30 -9.19 -9.52
N LYS A 52 -16.25 -9.17 -8.58
CA LYS A 52 -17.39 -8.21 -8.58
C LYS A 52 -16.97 -6.74 -8.71
N PHE A 53 -15.82 -6.37 -8.13
CA PHE A 53 -15.30 -5.00 -8.19
C PHE A 53 -14.92 -4.54 -9.62
N LEU A 54 -14.68 -5.46 -10.56
CA LEU A 54 -14.43 -5.16 -11.97
C LEU A 54 -15.72 -4.79 -12.74
N ASN A 55 -16.89 -4.91 -12.11
CA ASN A 55 -18.19 -4.55 -12.69
C ASN A 55 -18.43 -5.20 -14.08
N GLY A 56 -18.11 -6.48 -14.21
CA GLY A 56 -18.28 -7.25 -15.45
C GLY A 56 -17.28 -6.93 -16.57
N LYS A 57 -16.28 -6.06 -16.33
CA LYS A 57 -15.26 -5.76 -17.33
C LYS A 57 -14.35 -6.96 -17.60
N PRO A 58 -14.12 -7.31 -18.88
CA PRO A 58 -13.14 -8.33 -19.22
C PRO A 58 -11.72 -7.82 -18.95
N VAL A 59 -10.84 -8.71 -18.49
CA VAL A 59 -9.41 -8.42 -18.30
C VAL A 59 -8.61 -9.00 -19.46
N LYS A 60 -7.85 -8.16 -20.16
CA LYS A 60 -6.90 -8.59 -21.20
C LYS A 60 -5.63 -9.10 -20.53
N THR A 61 -5.29 -10.37 -20.76
CA THR A 61 -4.18 -11.04 -20.06
C THR A 61 -2.97 -11.36 -20.95
N SER A 62 -1.81 -11.50 -20.32
CA SER A 62 -0.56 -11.82 -21.02
C SER A 62 -0.54 -13.26 -21.58
N PHE A 63 0.47 -13.57 -22.40
CA PHE A 63 0.69 -14.93 -22.89
C PHE A 63 1.00 -15.93 -21.75
N VAL A 64 1.52 -15.46 -20.61
CA VAL A 64 1.89 -16.34 -19.49
C VAL A 64 0.66 -17.03 -18.90
N GLN A 65 -0.49 -16.35 -18.89
CA GLN A 65 -1.75 -16.95 -18.45
C GLN A 65 -2.13 -18.18 -19.30
N LYS A 66 -1.75 -18.20 -20.58
CA LYS A 66 -2.08 -19.27 -21.53
C LYS A 66 -1.14 -20.48 -21.44
N LEU A 67 -0.03 -20.37 -20.70
CA LEU A 67 0.87 -21.49 -20.47
C LEU A 67 0.21 -22.58 -19.60
N PRO A 68 0.62 -23.86 -19.70
CA PRO A 68 0.12 -24.92 -18.83
C PRO A 68 0.32 -24.58 -17.35
N GLY A 69 -0.78 -24.43 -16.61
CA GLY A 69 -0.75 -24.04 -15.20
C GLY A 69 -0.42 -22.56 -14.95
N GLY A 70 -0.43 -21.70 -15.97
CA GLY A 70 -0.06 -20.28 -15.90
C GLY A 70 -0.79 -19.51 -14.81
N LYS A 71 -2.11 -19.71 -14.65
CA LYS A 71 -2.88 -19.09 -13.56
C LYS A 71 -2.45 -19.51 -12.15
N LYS A 72 -1.96 -20.73 -11.98
CA LYS A 72 -1.59 -21.30 -10.66
C LYS A 72 -0.12 -21.04 -10.30
N TYR A 73 0.76 -21.15 -11.29
CA TYR A 73 2.21 -21.15 -11.11
C TYR A 73 2.90 -19.91 -11.66
N TYR A 74 2.15 -18.84 -11.97
CA TYR A 74 2.70 -17.60 -12.55
C TYR A 74 3.89 -17.01 -11.79
N ARG A 75 3.96 -17.19 -10.46
CA ARG A 75 5.08 -16.74 -9.64
C ARG A 75 6.41 -17.41 -10.02
N HIS A 76 6.37 -18.61 -10.59
CA HIS A 76 7.55 -19.30 -11.12
C HIS A 76 7.94 -18.80 -12.51
N CYS A 77 7.02 -18.18 -13.24
CA CYS A 77 7.28 -17.53 -14.52
C CYS A 77 7.87 -16.11 -14.35
N PHE A 78 8.40 -15.78 -13.16
CA PHE A 78 8.97 -14.49 -12.82
C PHE A 78 9.95 -13.92 -13.87
N PRO A 79 10.87 -14.70 -14.47
CA PRO A 79 11.79 -14.19 -15.49
C PRO A 79 11.11 -13.79 -16.80
N LEU A 80 9.91 -14.32 -17.08
CA LEU A 80 9.16 -14.05 -18.31
C LEU A 80 8.28 -12.80 -18.19
N MET A 81 8.11 -12.26 -16.99
CA MET A 81 7.18 -11.15 -16.73
C MET A 81 7.58 -9.83 -17.40
N PRO A 82 8.87 -9.44 -17.44
CA PRO A 82 9.33 -8.31 -18.26
C PRO A 82 8.87 -8.43 -19.72
N LEU A 83 9.09 -9.60 -20.32
CA LEU A 83 8.68 -9.85 -21.70
C LEU A 83 7.15 -9.86 -21.85
N ALA A 84 6.43 -10.38 -20.85
CA ALA A 84 4.97 -10.47 -20.87
C ALA A 84 4.29 -9.10 -20.79
N ILE A 85 4.81 -8.17 -19.98
CA ILE A 85 4.24 -6.83 -19.86
C ILE A 85 4.53 -5.97 -21.10
N GLU A 86 5.74 -6.11 -21.67
CA GLU A 86 6.17 -5.34 -22.86
C GLU A 86 5.44 -5.75 -24.16
N GLN A 87 4.84 -6.95 -24.20
CA GLN A 87 4.09 -7.43 -25.38
C GLN A 87 2.66 -6.89 -25.50
N PHE A 88 2.13 -6.20 -24.50
CA PHE A 88 0.82 -5.59 -24.62
C PHE A 88 0.87 -4.42 -25.62
N ASP A 89 -0.05 -4.42 -26.59
CA ASP A 89 -0.21 -3.32 -27.53
C ASP A 89 -1.10 -2.23 -26.93
N PHE A 90 -0.47 -1.11 -26.58
CA PHE A 90 -1.16 0.07 -26.12
C PHE A 90 -1.35 1.14 -27.20
N SER A 91 -0.90 0.94 -28.44
CA SER A 91 -1.04 1.94 -29.51
C SER A 91 -2.45 2.50 -29.73
N PRO A 92 -3.56 1.80 -29.41
CA PRO A 92 -4.88 2.40 -29.48
C PRO A 92 -5.18 3.44 -28.39
N TYR A 93 -4.49 3.46 -27.26
CA TYR A 93 -4.88 4.30 -26.12
C TYR A 93 -4.14 5.64 -26.13
N ASP A 94 -4.83 6.71 -25.74
CA ASP A 94 -4.22 8.02 -25.57
C ASP A 94 -3.53 8.14 -24.21
N MET A 95 -4.01 7.39 -23.22
CA MET A 95 -3.50 7.37 -21.85
C MET A 95 -3.48 5.95 -21.31
N VAL A 96 -2.40 5.61 -20.61
CA VAL A 96 -2.27 4.35 -19.88
C VAL A 96 -1.92 4.62 -18.43
N ILE A 97 -2.74 4.10 -17.52
CA ILE A 97 -2.56 4.22 -16.07
C ILE A 97 -2.14 2.86 -15.53
N THR A 98 -0.97 2.77 -14.94
CA THR A 98 -0.45 1.53 -14.35
C THR A 98 -0.64 1.55 -12.84
N SER A 99 -1.18 0.47 -12.27
CA SER A 99 -1.25 0.20 -10.83
C SER A 99 -0.21 -0.87 -10.53
N SER A 100 0.98 -0.45 -10.12
CA SER A 100 2.18 -1.30 -10.14
C SER A 100 2.78 -1.50 -8.75
N TYR A 101 2.95 -2.75 -8.35
CA TYR A 101 3.82 -3.21 -7.25
C TYR A 101 4.93 -4.15 -7.74
N ALA A 102 4.95 -4.48 -9.04
CA ALA A 102 5.98 -5.30 -9.66
C ALA A 102 6.32 -4.83 -11.08
N PHE A 103 5.55 -5.25 -12.07
CA PHE A 103 5.86 -5.20 -13.49
C PHE A 103 5.00 -4.24 -14.30
N ALA A 104 3.80 -3.88 -13.85
CA ALA A 104 2.82 -3.14 -14.64
C ALA A 104 3.34 -1.79 -15.15
N LYS A 105 4.23 -1.11 -14.42
CA LYS A 105 4.89 0.11 -14.91
C LYS A 105 5.83 -0.11 -16.11
N GLY A 106 6.14 -1.35 -16.43
CA GLY A 106 7.09 -1.74 -17.48
C GLY A 106 6.47 -1.86 -18.87
N ILE A 107 5.26 -1.34 -19.05
CA ILE A 107 4.65 -1.24 -20.37
C ILE A 107 5.47 -0.32 -21.29
N ILE A 108 5.25 -0.48 -22.59
CA ILE A 108 5.84 0.37 -23.61
C ILE A 108 4.75 1.29 -24.16
N THR A 109 5.00 2.60 -24.11
CA THR A 109 4.15 3.65 -24.68
C THR A 109 4.93 4.47 -25.69
N GLY A 110 4.23 5.01 -26.68
CA GLY A 110 4.80 5.93 -27.66
C GLY A 110 4.74 7.40 -27.23
N PRO A 111 5.39 8.32 -27.97
CA PRO A 111 5.50 9.74 -27.61
C PRO A 111 4.16 10.52 -27.64
N ARG A 112 3.09 9.90 -28.15
CA ARG A 112 1.74 10.47 -28.23
C ARG A 112 0.81 9.94 -27.14
N GLN A 113 1.34 9.17 -26.20
CA GLN A 113 0.58 8.51 -25.15
C GLN A 113 1.09 8.96 -23.79
N LEU A 114 0.17 9.30 -22.89
CA LEU A 114 0.53 9.63 -21.52
C LEU A 114 0.56 8.35 -20.65
N HIS A 115 1.69 8.10 -20.00
CA HIS A 115 1.87 7.00 -19.06
C HIS A 115 1.99 7.48 -17.62
N LEU A 116 0.95 7.20 -16.83
CA LEU A 116 0.90 7.50 -15.40
C LEU A 116 1.04 6.22 -14.58
N CYS A 117 1.84 6.24 -13.51
CA CYS A 117 2.04 5.07 -12.66
C CYS A 117 1.66 5.34 -11.22
N TYR A 118 0.62 4.66 -10.72
CA TYR A 118 0.39 4.48 -9.30
C TYR A 118 1.28 3.36 -8.78
N CYS A 119 2.43 3.74 -8.23
CA CYS A 119 3.41 2.81 -7.70
C CYS A 119 3.12 2.52 -6.22
N HIS A 120 2.65 1.29 -5.96
CA HIS A 120 2.42 0.79 -4.59
C HIS A 120 3.74 0.59 -3.84
N SER A 121 4.78 0.17 -4.56
CA SER A 121 6.17 0.15 -4.12
C SER A 121 7.03 -0.28 -5.32
N PRO A 122 8.26 0.24 -5.45
CA PRO A 122 9.31 -0.45 -6.22
C PRO A 122 9.46 -1.91 -5.79
N ILE A 123 9.99 -2.76 -6.66
CA ILE A 123 10.02 -4.22 -6.48
C ILE A 123 10.80 -4.65 -5.23
N ARG A 124 10.12 -4.73 -4.07
CA ARG A 124 10.74 -4.88 -2.75
C ARG A 124 11.76 -6.02 -2.66
N TYR A 125 11.42 -7.20 -3.19
CA TYR A 125 12.29 -8.38 -3.13
C TYR A 125 13.48 -8.33 -4.09
N ALA A 126 13.46 -7.45 -5.10
CA ALA A 126 14.61 -7.20 -5.97
C ALA A 126 15.59 -6.18 -5.37
N TRP A 127 15.09 -5.31 -4.48
CA TRP A 127 15.84 -4.21 -3.86
C TRP A 127 15.98 -4.45 -2.35
N ASP A 128 15.13 -3.81 -1.54
CA ASP A 128 15.30 -3.67 -0.09
C ASP A 128 15.18 -4.96 0.73
N LEU A 129 14.34 -5.91 0.29
CA LEU A 129 14.05 -7.15 1.04
C LEU A 129 14.78 -8.38 0.50
N GLN A 130 15.73 -8.22 -0.42
CA GLN A 130 16.38 -9.36 -1.08
C GLN A 130 16.99 -10.35 -0.07
N ALA A 131 17.78 -9.86 0.89
CA ALA A 131 18.46 -10.73 1.86
C ALA A 131 17.44 -11.49 2.74
N GLN A 132 16.37 -10.80 3.14
CA GLN A 132 15.29 -11.40 3.91
C GLN A 132 14.56 -12.48 3.10
N TYR A 133 14.16 -12.20 1.86
CA TYR A 133 13.49 -13.17 0.98
C TYR A 133 14.34 -14.40 0.69
N LEU A 134 15.65 -14.24 0.45
CA LEU A 134 16.57 -15.36 0.19
C LEU A 134 16.70 -16.27 1.42
N LYS A 135 16.85 -15.67 2.60
CA LYS A 135 16.92 -16.41 3.88
C LYS A 135 15.61 -17.15 4.18
N GLU A 136 14.47 -16.49 3.99
CA GLU A 136 13.14 -17.10 4.20
C GLU A 136 12.85 -18.23 3.23
N SER A 137 13.33 -18.13 1.98
CA SER A 137 13.14 -19.16 0.97
C SER A 137 14.15 -20.31 1.05
N LYS A 138 15.06 -20.29 2.04
CA LYS A 138 16.21 -21.23 2.15
C LYS A 138 17.05 -21.28 0.87
N MET A 139 17.14 -20.16 0.17
CA MET A 139 17.90 -19.96 -1.07
C MET A 139 19.06 -18.99 -0.83
N ASP A 140 19.69 -19.08 0.33
CA ASP A 140 20.86 -18.30 0.74
C ASP A 140 22.20 -19.01 0.47
N HIS A 141 22.17 -20.31 0.17
CA HIS A 141 23.35 -21.12 -0.15
C HIS A 141 23.16 -21.99 -1.42
N GLY A 142 24.27 -22.36 -2.07
CA GLY A 142 24.29 -23.27 -3.23
C GLY A 142 24.07 -22.63 -4.61
N LEU A 143 24.13 -23.44 -5.67
CA LEU A 143 24.07 -23.00 -7.08
C LEU A 143 22.76 -22.30 -7.45
N MET A 144 21.64 -22.70 -6.84
CA MET A 144 20.35 -22.03 -7.02
C MET A 144 20.37 -20.59 -6.55
N THR A 145 21.16 -20.27 -5.51
CA THR A 145 21.34 -18.90 -5.04
C THR A 145 21.99 -18.03 -6.09
N TRP A 146 22.97 -18.56 -6.83
CA TRP A 146 23.61 -17.82 -7.92
C TRP A 146 22.60 -17.50 -9.03
N PHE A 147 21.80 -18.49 -9.45
CA PHE A 147 20.75 -18.29 -10.45
C PHE A 147 19.74 -17.22 -10.01
N VAL A 148 19.22 -17.30 -8.78
CA VAL A 148 18.27 -16.32 -8.25
C VAL A 148 18.88 -14.93 -8.15
N ARG A 149 20.14 -14.81 -7.71
CA ARG A 149 20.84 -13.51 -7.64
C ARG A 149 21.06 -12.89 -9.02
N SER A 150 21.43 -13.69 -10.02
CA SER A 150 21.57 -13.24 -11.41
C SER A 150 20.22 -12.78 -11.98
N MET A 151 19.15 -13.54 -11.74
CA MET A 151 17.79 -13.15 -12.12
C MET A 151 17.37 -11.83 -11.46
N LEU A 152 17.60 -11.67 -10.16
CA LEU A 152 17.27 -10.43 -9.44
C LEU A 152 18.09 -9.24 -9.93
N HIS A 153 19.36 -9.46 -10.34
CA HIS A 153 20.16 -8.43 -10.99
C HIS A 153 19.55 -7.99 -12.34
N PHE A 154 19.18 -8.94 -13.20
CA PHE A 154 18.47 -8.64 -14.46
C PHE A 154 17.19 -7.84 -14.20
N ILE A 155 16.40 -8.25 -13.21
CA ILE A 155 15.14 -7.60 -12.85
C ILE A 155 15.37 -6.19 -12.34
N ARG A 156 16.41 -5.93 -11.53
CA ARG A 156 16.76 -4.56 -11.12
C ARG A 156 17.11 -3.66 -12.30
N MET A 157 17.88 -4.17 -13.26
CA MET A 157 18.26 -3.41 -14.45
C MET A 157 17.03 -3.06 -15.29
N TRP A 158 16.15 -4.04 -15.50
CA TRP A 158 14.89 -3.84 -16.21
C TRP A 158 13.96 -2.87 -15.46
N ASP A 159 13.81 -3.05 -14.15
CA ASP A 159 12.93 -2.26 -13.28
C ASP A 159 13.34 -0.79 -13.25
N SER A 160 14.65 -0.51 -13.12
CA SER A 160 15.19 0.84 -13.15
C SER A 160 15.07 1.49 -14.53
N ARG A 161 15.40 0.77 -15.62
CA ARG A 161 15.27 1.27 -16.99
C ARG A 161 13.82 1.67 -17.30
N THR A 162 12.86 0.80 -17.00
CA THR A 162 11.45 1.02 -17.35
C THR A 162 10.83 2.21 -16.63
N ALA A 163 11.38 2.63 -15.48
CA ALA A 163 10.92 3.83 -14.79
C ALA A 163 11.10 5.12 -15.63
N ALA A 164 12.03 5.13 -16.60
CA ALA A 164 12.19 6.26 -17.51
C ALA A 164 11.02 6.41 -18.49
N GLY A 165 10.27 5.33 -18.76
CA GLY A 165 9.09 5.36 -19.65
C GLY A 165 7.81 5.80 -18.96
N VAL A 166 7.85 6.14 -17.67
CA VAL A 166 6.72 6.71 -16.93
C VAL A 166 6.84 8.23 -16.98
N ASP A 167 5.75 8.92 -17.36
CA ASP A 167 5.73 10.38 -17.41
C ASP A 167 5.59 10.98 -16.00
N ALA A 168 4.67 10.45 -15.19
CA ALA A 168 4.49 10.88 -13.81
C ALA A 168 4.10 9.73 -12.86
N PHE A 169 4.66 9.77 -11.65
CA PHE A 169 4.40 8.80 -10.59
C PHE A 169 3.43 9.33 -9.53
N MET A 170 2.52 8.47 -9.11
CA MET A 170 1.80 8.55 -7.84
C MET A 170 2.40 7.55 -6.86
N ALA A 171 2.61 7.96 -5.62
CA ALA A 171 3.00 7.10 -4.52
C ALA A 171 1.83 6.92 -3.55
N ASN A 172 1.69 5.73 -2.97
CA ASN A 172 0.66 5.48 -1.94
C ASN A 172 1.00 6.10 -0.57
N SER A 173 2.23 6.57 -0.37
CA SER A 173 2.72 7.17 0.87
C SER A 173 3.99 7.99 0.61
N ARG A 174 4.37 8.91 1.51
CA ARG A 174 5.66 9.60 1.47
C ARG A 174 6.81 8.63 1.65
N PHE A 175 6.63 7.56 2.44
CA PHE A 175 7.60 6.47 2.53
C PHE A 175 7.90 5.85 1.16
N ILE A 176 6.86 5.58 0.37
CA ILE A 176 7.03 5.06 -0.99
C ILE A 176 7.54 6.11 -1.96
N ALA A 177 7.15 7.38 -1.82
CA ALA A 177 7.72 8.46 -2.62
C ALA A 177 9.25 8.52 -2.46
N ARG A 178 9.77 8.44 -1.23
CA ARG A 178 11.22 8.35 -0.95
C ARG A 178 11.85 7.11 -1.56
N ARG A 179 11.15 5.97 -1.58
CA ARG A 179 11.66 4.75 -2.21
C ARG A 179 11.71 4.88 -3.75
N ILE A 180 10.69 5.50 -4.36
CA ILE A 180 10.68 5.81 -5.80
C ILE A 180 11.85 6.73 -6.14
N GLU A 181 12.08 7.79 -5.35
CA GLU A 181 13.23 8.68 -5.52
C GLU A 181 14.55 7.89 -5.41
N LYS A 182 14.69 7.05 -4.38
CA LYS A 182 15.92 6.27 -4.15
C LYS A 182 16.24 5.29 -5.26
N VAL A 183 15.23 4.55 -5.74
CA VAL A 183 15.39 3.43 -6.69
C VAL A 183 15.33 3.91 -8.13
N TYR A 184 14.37 4.78 -8.46
CA TYR A 184 14.09 5.24 -9.82
C TYR A 184 14.66 6.62 -10.13
N ARG A 185 15.09 7.40 -9.12
CA ARG A 185 15.55 8.79 -9.30
C ARG A 185 14.48 9.66 -9.98
N ARG A 186 13.24 9.48 -9.52
CA ARG A 186 12.05 10.18 -10.01
C ARG A 186 11.25 10.70 -8.82
N ASP A 187 10.61 11.84 -9.01
CA ASP A 187 9.64 12.36 -8.05
C ASP A 187 8.30 11.62 -8.19
N ALA A 188 7.54 11.59 -7.09
CA ALA A 188 6.21 11.02 -7.06
C ALA A 188 5.28 11.88 -6.20
N THR A 189 4.08 12.15 -6.71
CA THR A 189 3.04 12.83 -5.92
C THR A 189 2.33 11.82 -5.03
N VAL A 190 2.14 12.14 -3.75
CA VAL A 190 1.45 11.24 -2.83
C VAL A 190 -0.06 11.29 -3.05
N VAL A 191 -0.62 10.14 -3.43
CA VAL A 191 -2.06 9.89 -3.51
C VAL A 191 -2.37 8.70 -2.62
N TYR A 192 -2.71 8.97 -1.36
CA TYR A 192 -2.98 7.94 -0.36
C TYR A 192 -4.08 6.97 -0.82
N PRO A 193 -3.90 5.65 -0.64
CA PRO A 193 -4.83 4.66 -1.14
C PRO A 193 -6.16 4.69 -0.38
N PRO A 194 -7.25 4.20 -1.00
CA PRO A 194 -8.57 4.25 -0.42
C PRO A 194 -8.73 3.27 0.74
N VAL A 195 -9.24 3.76 1.86
CA VAL A 195 -9.68 2.94 3.00
C VAL A 195 -11.21 2.96 3.04
N ASN A 196 -11.81 1.77 3.17
CA ASN A 196 -13.26 1.63 3.27
C ASN A 196 -13.73 1.89 4.71
N ILE A 197 -13.67 3.16 5.11
CA ILE A 197 -14.06 3.63 6.43
C ILE A 197 -15.55 3.40 6.75
N ASP A 198 -16.42 3.42 5.74
CA ASP A 198 -17.88 3.33 5.90
C ASP A 198 -18.31 1.94 6.37
N ARG A 199 -17.47 0.93 6.15
CA ARG A 199 -17.71 -0.41 6.63
C ARG A 199 -17.58 -0.55 8.14
N PHE A 200 -16.78 0.31 8.78
CA PHE A 200 -16.46 0.22 10.20
C PHE A 200 -17.28 1.26 10.96
N GLU A 201 -18.13 0.82 11.89
CA GLU A 201 -18.78 1.75 12.82
C GLU A 201 -17.82 2.04 13.97
N THR A 202 -17.78 3.29 14.39
CA THR A 202 -16.95 3.72 15.51
C THR A 202 -17.57 3.27 16.82
N CYS A 203 -16.80 2.53 17.63
CA CYS A 203 -17.20 2.11 18.97
C CYS A 203 -16.29 2.78 20.01
N SER A 204 -16.88 3.44 21.00
CA SER A 204 -16.13 4.05 22.11
C SER A 204 -15.95 3.10 23.28
N GLU A 205 -16.89 2.18 23.48
CA GLU A 205 -16.81 1.16 24.53
C GLU A 205 -15.85 0.06 24.09
N LYS A 206 -14.80 -0.16 24.88
CA LYS A 206 -13.74 -1.15 24.60
C LYS A 206 -13.73 -2.24 25.66
N GLU A 207 -13.47 -3.46 25.22
CA GLU A 207 -13.18 -4.61 26.06
C GLU A 207 -11.68 -4.72 26.32
N ASN A 208 -11.30 -5.39 27.42
CA ASN A 208 -9.91 -5.48 27.86
C ASN A 208 -9.11 -6.57 27.10
N PHE A 209 -8.99 -6.42 25.78
CA PHE A 209 -8.13 -7.26 24.94
C PHE A 209 -7.50 -6.44 23.81
N TYR A 210 -6.36 -6.91 23.32
CA TYR A 210 -5.68 -6.37 22.15
C TYR A 210 -5.93 -7.26 20.94
N VAL A 211 -5.90 -6.66 19.76
CA VAL A 211 -6.04 -7.40 18.50
C VAL A 211 -4.91 -7.06 17.55
N THR A 212 -4.49 -8.05 16.77
CA THR A 212 -3.59 -7.85 15.64
C THR A 212 -4.11 -8.64 14.45
N ALA A 213 -4.03 -8.05 13.26
CA ALA A 213 -4.54 -8.65 12.03
C ALA A 213 -3.61 -8.40 10.83
N SER A 214 -3.20 -9.46 10.14
CA SER A 214 -2.45 -9.36 8.87
C SER A 214 -2.35 -10.71 8.16
N ARG A 215 -1.79 -10.73 6.94
CA ARG A 215 -1.23 -11.98 6.39
C ARG A 215 -0.11 -12.47 7.32
N LEU A 216 -0.11 -13.74 7.68
CA LEU A 216 0.86 -14.34 8.58
C LEU A 216 2.14 -14.72 7.82
N VAL A 217 2.93 -13.69 7.52
CA VAL A 217 4.22 -13.77 6.83
C VAL A 217 5.32 -13.13 7.69
N PRO A 218 6.60 -13.53 7.55
CA PRO A 218 7.60 -13.23 8.57
C PRO A 218 7.88 -11.73 8.77
N TYR A 219 7.91 -10.92 7.70
CA TYR A 219 8.15 -9.47 7.80
C TYR A 219 7.06 -8.70 8.59
N LYS A 220 5.91 -9.32 8.86
CA LYS A 220 4.86 -8.75 9.72
C LYS A 220 5.17 -8.84 11.20
N ARG A 221 6.19 -9.62 11.58
CA ARG A 221 6.67 -9.79 12.95
C ARG A 221 5.57 -10.17 13.94
N MET A 222 4.64 -11.01 13.50
CA MET A 222 3.56 -11.51 14.36
C MET A 222 4.09 -12.35 15.53
N ASP A 223 5.22 -13.01 15.30
CA ASP A 223 5.98 -13.72 16.32
C ASP A 223 6.45 -12.80 17.46
N LEU A 224 6.85 -11.56 17.14
CA LEU A 224 7.23 -10.56 18.14
C LEU A 224 6.04 -10.17 19.02
N ILE A 225 4.89 -9.89 18.41
CA ILE A 225 3.67 -9.53 19.13
C ILE A 225 3.28 -10.67 20.07
N ILE A 226 3.19 -11.91 19.58
CA ILE A 226 2.82 -13.05 20.42
C ILE A 226 3.79 -13.24 21.60
N GLN A 227 5.10 -13.09 21.37
CA GLN A 227 6.09 -13.23 22.46
C GLN A 227 5.98 -12.12 23.51
N ALA A 228 5.71 -10.88 23.10
CA ALA A 228 5.48 -9.78 24.03
C ALA A 228 4.27 -10.02 24.93
N PHE A 229 3.17 -10.54 24.35
CA PHE A 229 1.97 -10.88 25.12
C PHE A 229 2.19 -12.11 26.00
N ASN A 230 2.93 -13.13 25.56
CA ASN A 230 3.28 -14.26 26.43
C ASN A 230 4.03 -13.82 27.70
N GLY A 231 4.84 -12.77 27.62
CA GLY A 231 5.53 -12.18 28.78
C GLY A 231 4.65 -11.31 29.68
N THR A 232 3.39 -11.07 29.30
CA THR A 232 2.42 -10.22 30.02
C THR A 232 1.07 -10.95 30.15
N PRO A 233 0.99 -12.00 30.99
CA PRO A 233 -0.14 -12.94 31.01
C PRO A 233 -1.48 -12.32 31.45
N ASP A 234 -1.45 -11.15 32.06
CA ASP A 234 -2.60 -10.33 32.42
C ASP A 234 -3.27 -9.65 31.20
N ARG A 235 -2.57 -9.54 30.08
CA ARG A 235 -3.06 -8.90 28.84
C ARG A 235 -3.51 -9.95 27.83
N GLN A 236 -4.74 -9.82 27.32
CA GLN A 236 -5.27 -10.76 26.33
C GLN A 236 -4.95 -10.30 24.90
N LEU A 237 -4.56 -11.23 24.02
CA LEU A 237 -4.30 -10.97 22.60
C LEU A 237 -5.15 -11.87 21.70
N VAL A 238 -5.78 -11.27 20.69
CA VAL A 238 -6.41 -11.98 19.57
C VAL A 238 -5.60 -11.78 18.30
N VAL A 239 -5.18 -12.87 17.68
CA VAL A 239 -4.43 -12.87 16.41
C VAL A 239 -5.33 -13.36 15.28
N ILE A 240 -5.56 -12.50 14.29
CA ILE A 240 -6.38 -12.79 13.11
C ILE A 240 -5.51 -12.76 11.86
N GLY A 241 -5.68 -13.75 10.99
CA GLY A 241 -4.92 -13.79 9.75
C GLY A 241 -4.56 -15.20 9.32
N ASP A 242 -4.11 -15.32 8.08
CA ASP A 242 -3.65 -16.58 7.53
C ASP A 242 -2.37 -16.39 6.71
N GLY A 243 -1.62 -17.47 6.55
CA GLY A 243 -0.34 -17.46 5.87
C GLY A 243 0.59 -18.58 6.34
N PRO A 244 1.76 -18.71 5.71
CA PRO A 244 2.71 -19.79 5.97
C PRO A 244 3.18 -19.87 7.43
N GLU A 245 3.18 -18.75 8.17
CA GLU A 245 3.62 -18.73 9.57
C GLU A 245 2.54 -19.24 10.55
N LEU A 246 1.29 -19.49 10.12
CA LEU A 246 0.19 -19.87 11.03
C LEU A 246 0.53 -21.06 11.95
N PRO A 247 1.09 -22.19 11.48
CA PRO A 247 1.43 -23.33 12.36
C PRO A 247 2.51 -22.98 13.39
N LYS A 248 3.48 -22.13 13.03
CA LYS A 248 4.52 -21.64 13.94
C LYS A 248 3.90 -20.74 15.01
N LEU A 249 3.06 -19.79 14.62
CA LEU A 249 2.43 -18.83 15.53
C LEU A 249 1.46 -19.50 16.51
N ARG A 250 0.73 -20.55 16.08
CA ARG A 250 -0.11 -21.35 16.98
C ARG A 250 0.68 -22.05 18.08
N ARG A 251 1.89 -22.55 17.77
CA ARG A 251 2.78 -23.18 18.76
C ARG A 251 3.43 -22.17 19.70
N LEU A 252 3.62 -20.95 19.22
CA LEU A 252 4.20 -19.86 20.01
C LEU A 252 3.19 -19.25 20.99
N ALA A 253 1.89 -19.32 20.70
CA ALA A 253 0.84 -18.71 21.52
C ALA A 253 0.77 -19.32 22.93
N GLY A 254 0.89 -18.47 23.94
CA GLY A 254 0.66 -18.80 25.35
C GLY A 254 -0.82 -18.78 25.74
N ALA A 255 -1.10 -18.95 27.03
CA ALA A 255 -2.47 -19.10 27.54
C ALA A 255 -3.37 -17.87 27.32
N ASN A 256 -2.79 -16.68 27.24
CA ASN A 256 -3.47 -15.39 27.02
C ASN A 256 -3.53 -14.97 25.53
N VAL A 257 -3.07 -15.82 24.61
CA VAL A 257 -3.02 -15.52 23.17
C VAL A 257 -3.94 -16.46 22.40
N LYS A 258 -4.95 -15.89 21.73
CA LYS A 258 -5.91 -16.63 20.90
C LYS A 258 -5.63 -16.43 19.41
N VAL A 259 -5.10 -17.46 18.75
CA VAL A 259 -4.87 -17.44 17.29
C VAL A 259 -6.09 -17.98 16.55
N LEU A 260 -6.80 -17.10 15.83
CA LEU A 260 -8.05 -17.44 15.15
C LEU A 260 -7.86 -17.97 13.72
N GLY A 261 -6.73 -17.67 13.08
CA GLY A 261 -6.54 -17.98 11.65
C GLY A 261 -7.31 -17.01 10.74
N TRP A 262 -7.58 -17.41 9.49
CA TRP A 262 -8.45 -16.64 8.60
C TRP A 262 -9.83 -16.45 9.22
N GLN A 263 -10.38 -15.24 9.13
CA GLN A 263 -11.71 -14.92 9.63
C GLN A 263 -12.51 -14.13 8.59
N PRO A 264 -13.83 -14.36 8.50
CA PRO A 264 -14.71 -13.51 7.72
C PRO A 264 -14.62 -12.05 8.17
N GLN A 265 -14.89 -11.14 7.25
CA GLN A 265 -14.61 -9.73 7.51
C GLN A 265 -15.51 -9.10 8.59
N GLU A 266 -16.72 -9.61 8.82
CA GLU A 266 -17.56 -9.18 9.95
C GLU A 266 -16.96 -9.56 11.31
N VAL A 267 -16.27 -10.70 11.39
CA VAL A 267 -15.55 -11.11 12.61
C VAL A 267 -14.36 -10.19 12.84
N LEU A 268 -13.60 -9.87 11.79
CA LEU A 268 -12.50 -8.89 11.89
C LEU A 268 -13.03 -7.52 12.36
N LYS A 269 -14.09 -7.00 11.72
CA LYS A 269 -14.74 -5.74 12.09
C LYS A 269 -15.13 -5.73 13.58
N SER A 270 -15.81 -6.76 14.05
CA SER A 270 -16.23 -6.85 15.46
C SER A 270 -15.04 -6.83 16.44
N HIS A 271 -13.94 -7.51 16.13
CA HIS A 271 -12.75 -7.48 16.98
C HIS A 271 -12.06 -6.12 16.95
N LEU A 272 -11.96 -5.49 15.77
CA LEU A 272 -11.41 -4.14 15.66
C LEU A 272 -12.23 -3.15 16.46
N GLN A 273 -13.56 -3.23 16.46
CA GLN A 273 -14.44 -2.32 17.21
C GLN A 273 -14.29 -2.45 18.73
N ARG A 274 -14.21 -3.68 19.23
CA ARG A 274 -14.24 -3.96 20.68
C ARG A 274 -12.86 -3.94 21.33
N ALA A 275 -11.77 -4.10 20.58
CA ALA A 275 -10.43 -4.17 21.16
C ALA A 275 -10.00 -2.84 21.83
N LYS A 276 -9.33 -2.95 22.98
CA LYS A 276 -8.67 -1.84 23.68
C LYS A 276 -7.60 -1.17 22.82
N GLY A 277 -6.89 -1.94 22.02
CA GLY A 277 -5.85 -1.44 21.11
C GLY A 277 -5.53 -2.43 19.99
N PHE A 278 -5.12 -1.89 18.85
CA PHE A 278 -4.61 -2.65 17.72
C PHE A 278 -3.08 -2.64 17.71
N VAL A 279 -2.43 -3.80 17.66
CA VAL A 279 -0.96 -3.90 17.71
C VAL A 279 -0.38 -4.31 16.36
N PHE A 280 0.62 -3.57 15.87
CA PHE A 280 1.25 -3.80 14.59
C PHE A 280 2.77 -3.66 14.61
N ALA A 281 3.48 -4.76 14.36
CA ALA A 281 4.95 -4.78 14.47
C ALA A 281 5.69 -4.75 13.13
N GLY A 282 4.99 -4.87 12.00
CA GLY A 282 5.62 -4.88 10.68
C GLY A 282 6.00 -3.48 10.19
N GLU A 283 7.06 -3.37 9.40
CA GLU A 283 7.30 -2.18 8.58
C GLU A 283 6.48 -2.29 7.29
N GLU A 284 5.49 -1.43 7.12
CA GLU A 284 4.56 -1.45 5.98
C GLU A 284 4.71 -0.25 5.06
N ASP A 285 4.28 -0.40 3.80
CA ASP A 285 4.33 0.71 2.84
C ASP A 285 3.34 1.81 3.18
N PHE A 286 2.12 1.42 3.57
CA PHE A 286 1.05 2.34 3.94
C PHE A 286 0.33 1.91 5.23
N GLY A 287 -0.16 0.67 5.29
CA GLY A 287 -0.81 0.14 6.51
C GLY A 287 -2.33 0.35 6.59
N ILE A 288 -3.08 -0.06 5.56
CA ILE A 288 -4.57 0.06 5.50
C ILE A 288 -5.25 -0.45 6.79
N ILE A 289 -4.81 -1.58 7.36
CA ILE A 289 -5.41 -2.16 8.56
C ILE A 289 -5.30 -1.24 9.80
N LEU A 290 -4.26 -0.38 9.87
CA LEU A 290 -4.12 0.60 10.95
C LEU A 290 -5.24 1.64 10.89
N LEU A 291 -5.65 2.02 9.68
CA LEU A 291 -6.76 2.94 9.44
C LEU A 291 -8.11 2.25 9.57
N GLU A 292 -8.23 0.96 9.27
CA GLU A 292 -9.45 0.17 9.56
C GLU A 292 -9.67 0.04 11.08
N ALA A 293 -8.61 -0.17 11.87
CA ALA A 293 -8.67 -0.13 13.33
C ALA A 293 -9.11 1.25 13.84
N GLN A 294 -8.47 2.32 13.35
CA GLN A 294 -8.83 3.70 13.73
C GLN A 294 -10.25 4.08 13.31
N ALA A 295 -10.72 3.64 12.14
CA ALA A 295 -12.10 3.85 11.68
C ALA A 295 -13.13 3.18 12.61
N SER A 296 -12.73 2.08 13.27
CA SER A 296 -13.51 1.38 14.30
C SER A 296 -13.44 2.07 15.68
N GLY A 297 -12.73 3.20 15.79
CA GLY A 297 -12.50 3.91 17.04
C GLY A 297 -11.38 3.32 17.89
N THR A 298 -10.55 2.43 17.32
CA THR A 298 -9.55 1.69 18.08
C THR A 298 -8.15 2.28 17.90
N PRO A 299 -7.53 2.77 18.98
CA PRO A 299 -6.16 3.28 18.95
C PRO A 299 -5.13 2.20 18.58
N VAL A 300 -4.01 2.62 18.01
CA VAL A 300 -2.99 1.73 17.44
C VAL A 300 -1.67 1.81 18.20
N ILE A 301 -1.02 0.68 18.45
CA ILE A 301 0.40 0.60 18.82
C ILE A 301 1.14 0.07 17.60
N ALA A 302 1.96 0.90 16.96
CA ALA A 302 2.63 0.55 15.71
C ALA A 302 4.15 0.65 15.81
N TYR A 303 4.86 -0.16 15.02
CA TYR A 303 6.29 0.06 14.81
C TYR A 303 6.49 1.40 14.10
N GLY A 304 7.33 2.28 14.66
CA GLY A 304 7.53 3.66 14.21
C GLY A 304 8.31 3.82 12.90
N ARG A 305 8.01 3.01 11.88
CA ARG A 305 8.65 3.05 10.55
C ARG A 305 7.64 2.81 9.43
N GLY A 306 8.05 3.12 8.20
CA GLY A 306 7.22 2.95 7.01
C GLY A 306 5.99 3.87 7.02
N GLY A 307 4.90 3.42 6.42
CA GLY A 307 3.63 4.15 6.34
C GLY A 307 2.88 4.32 7.66
N ALA A 308 3.30 3.64 8.75
CA ALA A 308 2.71 3.84 10.07
C ALA A 308 2.86 5.30 10.54
N LEU A 309 3.99 5.93 10.22
CA LEU A 309 4.29 7.34 10.54
C LEU A 309 3.36 8.34 9.82
N GLU A 310 2.64 7.91 8.79
CA GLU A 310 1.70 8.75 8.04
C GLU A 310 0.24 8.47 8.42
N THR A 311 -0.02 7.29 8.97
CA THR A 311 -1.37 6.80 9.25
C THR A 311 -1.76 6.86 10.72
N VAL A 312 -0.80 6.98 11.63
CA VAL A 312 -1.02 7.12 13.08
C VAL A 312 -0.56 8.50 13.53
N ILE A 313 -1.37 9.19 14.33
CA ILE A 313 -0.99 10.45 14.98
C ILE A 313 -0.60 10.13 16.41
N GLU A 314 0.69 10.29 16.71
CA GLU A 314 1.26 10.01 18.02
C GLU A 314 0.49 10.72 19.13
N ASN A 315 0.19 9.99 20.21
CA ASN A 315 -0.56 10.48 21.37
C ASN A 315 -2.02 10.91 21.10
N GLN A 316 -2.54 10.73 19.87
CA GLN A 316 -3.93 11.08 19.54
C GLN A 316 -4.73 9.88 19.03
N THR A 317 -4.15 9.11 18.11
CA THR A 317 -4.81 7.93 17.52
C THR A 317 -4.02 6.65 17.72
N GLY A 318 -2.85 6.76 18.34
CA GLY A 318 -2.02 5.65 18.70
C GLY A 318 -0.68 6.12 19.25
N MET A 319 0.24 5.17 19.37
CA MET A 319 1.63 5.42 19.74
C MET A 319 2.58 4.52 18.96
N PHE A 320 3.84 4.96 18.88
CA PHE A 320 4.91 4.20 18.25
C PHE A 320 5.81 3.49 19.27
N PHE A 321 6.37 2.36 18.83
CA PHE A 321 7.52 1.75 19.50
C PHE A 321 8.72 1.74 18.55
N GLY A 322 9.91 2.00 19.09
CA GLY A 322 11.10 2.35 18.31
C GLY A 322 11.90 1.16 17.79
N GLU A 323 11.81 0.00 18.45
CA GLU A 323 12.60 -1.19 18.12
C GLU A 323 11.73 -2.43 17.99
N GLN A 324 12.00 -3.30 17.02
CA GLN A 324 11.29 -4.58 16.88
C GLN A 324 11.79 -5.64 17.88
N SER A 325 11.82 -5.26 19.17
CA SER A 325 12.18 -6.06 20.34
C SER A 325 10.97 -6.27 21.26
N ILE A 326 11.04 -7.31 22.09
CA ILE A 326 9.93 -7.71 22.97
C ILE A 326 9.73 -6.61 24.02
N GLU A 327 10.84 -6.16 24.58
CA GLU A 327 10.95 -5.14 25.61
C GLU A 327 10.35 -3.82 25.12
N SER A 328 10.77 -3.32 23.95
CA SER A 328 10.24 -2.06 23.41
C SER A 328 8.72 -2.11 23.18
N LEU A 329 8.18 -3.24 22.73
CA LEU A 329 6.74 -3.41 22.56
C LEU A 329 6.00 -3.51 23.90
N GLN A 330 6.58 -4.19 24.90
CA GLN A 330 5.99 -4.29 26.24
C GLN A 330 5.95 -2.93 26.94
N ASP A 331 7.01 -2.14 26.83
CA ASP A 331 7.09 -0.78 27.36
C ASP A 331 6.04 0.12 26.71
N ALA A 332 5.91 0.05 25.38
CA ALA A 332 4.89 0.80 24.66
C ALA A 332 3.47 0.38 25.07
N ILE A 333 3.20 -0.93 25.26
CA ILE A 333 1.90 -1.38 25.77
C ILE A 333 1.66 -0.85 27.19
N ALA A 334 2.66 -0.87 28.07
CA ALA A 334 2.51 -0.35 29.43
C ALA A 334 2.20 1.15 29.45
N GLU A 335 2.93 1.94 28.65
CA GLU A 335 2.66 3.37 28.49
C GLU A 335 1.29 3.64 27.86
N PHE A 336 0.91 2.86 26.85
CA PHE A 336 -0.39 2.94 26.18
C PHE A 336 -1.56 2.85 27.17
N GLU A 337 -1.42 2.03 28.20
CA GLU A 337 -2.43 1.78 29.23
C GLU A 337 -2.56 2.91 30.26
N THR A 338 -1.57 3.80 30.33
CA THR A 338 -1.63 4.99 31.19
C THR A 338 -2.43 6.14 30.57
N ARG A 339 -2.85 5.98 29.31
CA ARG A 339 -3.48 7.04 28.50
C ARG A 339 -4.94 6.73 28.22
N GLU A 340 -5.73 7.79 28.13
CA GLU A 340 -7.09 7.71 27.61
C GLU A 340 -7.08 8.00 26.10
N TRP A 341 -7.75 7.14 25.34
CA TRP A 341 -7.82 7.24 23.89
C TRP A 341 -9.21 7.67 23.45
N ASN A 342 -9.27 8.61 22.51
CA ASN A 342 -10.53 9.12 21.99
C ASN A 342 -10.88 8.43 20.66
N ALA A 343 -11.92 7.59 20.69
CA ALA A 343 -12.40 6.85 19.52
C ALA A 343 -12.79 7.77 18.34
N LEU A 344 -13.31 8.97 18.61
CA LEU A 344 -13.67 9.94 17.57
C LEU A 344 -12.43 10.54 16.90
N LYS A 345 -11.35 10.79 17.65
CA LYS A 345 -10.07 11.24 17.04
C LYS A 345 -9.49 10.19 16.11
N CYS A 346 -9.54 8.92 16.51
CA CYS A 346 -9.15 7.79 15.65
C CYS A 346 -9.97 7.80 14.34
N ARG A 347 -11.30 7.93 14.46
CA ARG A 347 -12.18 7.97 13.30
C ARG A 347 -11.89 9.15 12.38
N GLN A 348 -11.76 10.37 12.92
CA GLN A 348 -11.46 11.58 12.17
C GLN A 348 -10.15 11.46 11.39
N ASN A 349 -9.13 10.84 11.98
CA ASN A 349 -7.89 10.58 11.26
C ASN A 349 -8.09 9.58 10.10
N ALA A 350 -8.83 8.49 10.32
CA ALA A 350 -9.11 7.52 9.26
C ALA A 350 -9.89 8.13 8.08
N GLU A 351 -10.77 9.10 8.34
CA GLU A 351 -11.56 9.80 7.32
C GLU A 351 -10.72 10.57 6.28
N ARG A 352 -9.50 10.97 6.64
CA ARG A 352 -8.50 11.56 5.73
C ARG A 352 -8.04 10.61 4.63
N PHE A 353 -8.44 9.34 4.67
CA PHE A 353 -8.06 8.29 3.72
C PHE A 353 -9.28 7.63 3.08
N SER A 354 -10.43 8.31 3.11
CA SER A 354 -11.67 7.80 2.52
C SER A 354 -11.54 7.53 1.02
N ALA A 355 -12.34 6.58 0.52
CA ALA A 355 -12.40 6.29 -0.90
C ALA A 355 -12.80 7.51 -1.76
N ASN A 356 -13.63 8.41 -1.22
CA ASN A 356 -14.04 9.64 -1.92
C ASN A 356 -12.83 10.56 -2.14
N LEU A 357 -12.07 10.82 -1.08
CA LEU A 357 -10.89 11.69 -1.16
C LEU A 357 -9.80 11.09 -2.04
N PHE A 358 -9.63 9.76 -2.04
CA PHE A 358 -8.78 9.09 -3.02
C PHE A 358 -9.22 9.40 -4.45
N ARG A 359 -10.50 9.24 -4.79
CA ARG A 359 -11.00 9.47 -6.15
C ARG A 359 -10.80 10.93 -6.58
N GLU A 360 -11.07 11.88 -5.70
CA GLU A 360 -10.85 13.31 -5.95
C GLU A 360 -9.37 13.60 -6.26
N ARG A 361 -8.46 13.18 -5.39
CA ARG A 361 -7.01 13.41 -5.56
C ARG A 361 -6.44 12.68 -6.78
N PHE A 362 -6.88 11.44 -6.99
CA PHE A 362 -6.49 10.64 -8.15
C PHE A 362 -6.94 11.30 -9.46
N GLN A 363 -8.21 11.73 -9.54
CA GLN A 363 -8.74 12.40 -10.72
C GLN A 363 -8.03 13.74 -10.95
N GLN A 364 -7.81 14.53 -9.90
CA GLN A 364 -7.07 15.80 -10.00
C GLN A 364 -5.65 15.57 -10.54
N PHE A 365 -4.95 14.56 -10.04
CA PHE A 365 -3.63 14.17 -10.54
C PHE A 365 -3.70 13.82 -12.03
N VAL A 366 -4.59 12.91 -12.41
CA VAL A 366 -4.65 12.39 -13.78
C VAL A 366 -5.03 13.46 -14.79
N GLU A 367 -6.05 14.28 -14.49
CA GLU A 367 -6.45 15.36 -15.40
C GLU A 367 -5.40 16.47 -15.47
N GLY A 368 -4.74 16.81 -14.35
CA GLY A 368 -3.65 17.79 -14.34
C GLY A 368 -2.43 17.35 -15.14
N GLU A 369 -2.04 16.07 -15.07
CA GLU A 369 -0.98 15.52 -15.94
C GLU A 369 -1.41 15.44 -17.40
N TRP A 370 -2.69 15.14 -17.67
CA TRP A 370 -3.20 15.15 -19.03
C TRP A 370 -3.15 16.54 -19.67
N GLU A 371 -3.59 17.58 -18.95
CA GLU A 371 -3.55 18.95 -19.46
C GLU A 371 -2.13 19.38 -19.79
N ARG A 372 -1.16 19.06 -18.92
CA ARG A 372 0.27 19.27 -19.19
C ARG A 372 0.74 18.52 -20.44
N PHE A 373 0.39 17.25 -20.56
CA PHE A 373 0.77 16.41 -21.71
C PHE A 373 0.18 16.93 -23.04
N ALA A 374 -1.10 17.33 -23.02
CA ALA A 374 -1.79 17.86 -24.19
C ALA A 374 -1.21 19.22 -24.63
N ALA A 375 -0.86 20.09 -23.69
CA ALA A 375 -0.24 21.38 -23.97
C ALA A 375 1.13 21.20 -24.66
N MET A 376 1.99 20.33 -24.11
CA MET A 376 3.30 19.99 -24.72
C MET A 376 3.15 19.42 -26.14
N SER A 377 2.15 18.57 -26.36
CA SER A 377 1.88 17.96 -27.68
C SER A 377 1.36 18.97 -28.72
N SER A 378 0.79 20.09 -28.27
CA SER A 378 0.24 21.16 -29.13
C SER A 378 1.22 22.29 -29.42
N GLY A 379 2.43 22.25 -28.87
CA GLY A 379 3.45 23.30 -29.06
C GLY A 379 3.15 24.62 -28.34
N VAL A 380 2.24 24.61 -27.37
CA VAL A 380 1.93 25.79 -26.53
C VAL A 380 2.97 25.85 -25.40
N ASP A 381 3.71 26.95 -25.35
CA ASP A 381 4.75 27.20 -24.34
C ASP A 381 4.09 27.42 -22.96
N THR A 382 4.18 26.44 -22.07
CA THR A 382 3.55 26.45 -20.73
C THR A 382 4.42 27.12 -19.67
N THR A 383 5.52 27.77 -20.06
CA THR A 383 6.44 28.43 -19.11
C THR A 383 5.89 29.71 -18.47
N ALA A 384 4.70 30.19 -18.86
CA ALA A 384 4.14 31.46 -18.41
C ALA A 384 3.09 31.41 -17.27
N GLU A 385 2.63 30.23 -16.80
CA GLU A 385 1.61 30.13 -15.72
C GLU A 385 1.92 29.04 -14.68
N SER A 386 3.08 29.09 -14.01
CA SER A 386 3.40 28.19 -12.88
C SER A 386 2.96 28.74 -11.51
N SER A 387 1.84 29.47 -11.43
CA SER A 387 1.29 29.90 -10.13
C SER A 387 0.29 28.90 -9.52
N HIS A 388 0.02 27.79 -10.21
CA HIS A 388 -0.86 26.70 -9.79
C HIS A 388 -0.21 25.32 -10.06
N ASP A 389 0.96 25.04 -9.47
CA ASP A 389 1.43 23.65 -9.42
C ASP A 389 0.61 22.90 -8.37
N TRP A 390 -0.45 22.22 -8.81
CA TRP A 390 -1.31 21.42 -7.93
C TRP A 390 -0.53 20.33 -7.19
N ARG A 391 0.68 19.96 -7.66
CA ARG A 391 1.59 19.02 -6.95
C ARG A 391 2.01 19.54 -5.57
N HIS A 392 1.94 20.86 -5.33
CA HIS A 392 2.31 21.52 -4.07
C HIS A 392 1.11 22.10 -3.30
N HIS A 393 -0.12 21.80 -3.71
CA HIS A 393 -1.32 22.27 -3.04
C HIS A 393 -2.12 21.09 -2.47
N THR A 394 -1.60 20.49 -1.39
CA THR A 394 -2.49 19.81 -0.44
C THR A 394 -2.68 20.70 0.80
N PRO A 395 -3.92 20.97 1.24
CA PRO A 395 -4.16 21.71 2.50
C PRO A 395 -3.53 21.08 3.75
N GLN A 396 -3.10 19.83 3.65
CA GLN A 396 -2.48 19.06 4.74
C GLN A 396 -0.98 19.35 4.91
N ASP A 397 -0.27 19.80 3.87
CA ASP A 397 1.15 20.18 3.99
C ASP A 397 1.32 21.34 4.99
N LYS A 398 0.39 22.30 5.00
CA LYS A 398 0.44 23.46 5.91
C LYS A 398 0.16 23.15 7.38
N MET A 399 -0.49 22.02 7.70
CA MET A 399 -0.72 21.64 9.10
C MET A 399 0.42 20.78 9.68
N ILE A 400 1.06 19.97 8.85
CA ILE A 400 2.18 19.13 9.28
C ILE A 400 3.46 19.97 9.42
N ASP A 401 3.72 20.88 8.47
CA ASP A 401 4.88 21.79 8.56
C ASP A 401 4.77 22.74 9.78
N ALA A 402 3.55 23.18 10.11
CA ALA A 402 3.30 24.02 11.29
C ALA A 402 3.45 23.26 12.64
N GLU A 403 3.30 21.93 12.64
CA GLU A 403 3.53 21.09 13.83
C GLU A 403 5.00 20.62 13.94
N GLU A 404 5.69 20.39 12.83
CA GLU A 404 7.14 20.13 12.81
C GLU A 404 7.95 21.36 13.26
N ASP A 405 7.57 22.58 12.84
CA ASP A 405 8.19 23.82 13.31
C ASP A 405 7.95 24.06 14.81
N LEU A 406 6.79 23.63 15.35
CA LEU A 406 6.47 23.71 16.78
C LEU A 406 7.23 22.67 17.62
N ALA A 407 7.55 21.51 17.03
CA ALA A 407 8.32 20.44 17.66
C ALA A 407 9.83 20.75 17.67
N LEU A 408 10.36 21.37 16.61
CA LEU A 408 11.75 21.81 16.52
C LEU A 408 12.02 23.09 17.35
N GLY A 409 11.02 23.98 17.49
CA GLY A 409 11.14 25.23 18.25
C GLY A 409 11.17 25.09 19.78
N LYS A 410 10.89 23.91 20.35
CA LYS A 410 10.87 23.68 21.81
C LYS A 410 12.17 23.12 22.40
N GLN A 411 13.20 22.89 21.59
CA GLN A 411 14.49 22.37 22.07
C GLN A 411 15.56 23.44 22.38
N LEU A 412 15.23 24.71 22.22
CA LEU A 412 16.09 25.84 22.59
C LEU A 412 15.24 26.88 23.31
N LEU A 413 15.14 26.79 24.63
CA LEU A 413 14.98 27.89 25.60
C LEU A 413 14.43 27.36 26.93
N LEU A 414 15.31 27.06 27.89
CA LEU A 414 15.04 27.23 29.32
C LEU A 414 16.34 27.71 30.03
N PRO A 415 16.22 28.47 31.13
CA PRO A 415 17.00 29.67 31.38
C PRO A 415 18.11 29.50 32.43
N ALA A 416 18.93 30.54 32.59
CA ALA A 416 19.55 30.88 33.88
C ALA A 416 18.65 31.88 34.61
#